data_AF-A0A4S9K9Z8-F1
#
_entry.id   AF-A0A4S9K9Z8-F1
#
_cell.length_a   1.000
_cell.length_b   1.000
_cell.length_c   1.000
_cell.angle_alpha   90.00
_cell.angle_beta   90.00
_cell.angle_gamma   90.00
#
_symmetry.space_group_name_H-M   'P 1'
#
loop_
_entity.id
_entity.type
_entity.pdbx_description
1 polymer ?
#
loop_
_entity_poly.entity_id
_entity_poly.type
_entity_poly.pdbx_seq_one_letter_code
_entity_poly.pdbx_strand_id
1 'polypeptide(L)'
;MSYHSEEIAIVPPTPCHNWPFGSCTSNGCNHTHHENLNPSMPSRKVIDYQVPNNLGGACERCLENATKCDKKECSSEPDDPCSECRWNGGPGCKCVFRSASYNDTLWRQMLTRHRFGHELVPPKDRESVISNGQELVPMHEVGIICGWKGASEEELLARDDMLPAVVRRHPRAYLVPPRRTIYRSTAEEYGYDLHHFES
;
A
#
# COMPACT_ATOMS: atom_id res chain seq x y z
N MET A 1 41.23 -20.22 27.91
CA MET A 1 39.83 -20.05 28.36
C MET A 1 39.16 -19.14 27.35
N SER A 2 38.35 -19.71 26.46
CA SER A 2 37.63 -18.95 25.42
C SER A 2 36.31 -18.49 26.03
N TYR A 3 36.16 -17.18 26.19
CA TYR A 3 34.89 -16.58 26.60
C TYR A 3 34.01 -16.48 25.35
N HIS A 4 33.09 -17.43 25.18
CA HIS A 4 31.98 -17.25 24.27
C HIS A 4 30.99 -16.30 24.92
N SER A 5 31.05 -15.03 24.52
CA SER A 5 29.97 -14.09 24.77
C SER A 5 28.73 -14.59 24.03
N GLU A 6 27.75 -15.11 24.76
CA GLU A 6 26.43 -15.34 24.23
C GLU A 6 25.85 -13.97 23.85
N GLU A 7 25.84 -13.67 22.55
CA GLU A 7 24.99 -12.59 22.02
C GLU A 7 23.55 -12.97 22.36
N ILE A 8 23.01 -12.35 23.41
CA ILE A 8 21.58 -12.37 23.68
C ILE A 8 20.94 -11.71 22.46
N ALA A 9 20.40 -12.52 21.56
CA ALA A 9 19.55 -12.06 20.48
C ALA A 9 18.34 -11.39 21.13
N ILE A 10 18.38 -10.05 21.24
CA ILE A 10 17.23 -9.25 21.66
C ILE A 10 16.19 -9.44 20.56
N VAL A 11 15.27 -10.39 20.77
CA VAL A 11 14.11 -10.55 19.89
C VAL A 11 13.38 -9.21 19.90
N PRO A 12 13.26 -8.51 18.76
CA PRO A 12 12.57 -7.24 18.73
C PRO A 12 11.13 -7.46 19.21
N PRO A 13 10.65 -6.68 20.18
CA PRO A 13 9.35 -6.96 20.78
C PRO A 13 8.24 -6.81 19.75
N THR A 14 7.37 -7.82 19.68
CA THR A 14 6.34 -7.98 18.65
C THR A 14 5.40 -6.76 18.60
N PRO A 15 5.07 -6.21 17.42
CA PRO A 15 4.11 -5.10 17.29
C PRO A 15 2.75 -5.43 17.87
N CYS A 16 2.12 -4.47 18.56
CA CYS A 16 0.78 -4.64 19.07
C CYS A 16 -0.23 -4.59 17.92
N HIS A 17 -0.95 -5.68 17.74
CA HIS A 17 -1.97 -5.84 16.70
C HIS A 17 -3.18 -4.91 16.91
N ASN A 18 -3.48 -4.57 18.16
CA ASN A 18 -4.63 -3.75 18.55
C ASN A 18 -4.33 -2.24 18.59
N TRP A 19 -3.05 -1.87 18.66
CA TRP A 19 -2.63 -0.47 18.74
C TRP A 19 -3.07 0.40 17.54
N PRO A 20 -2.88 -0.02 16.27
CA PRO A 20 -3.35 0.74 15.10
C PRO A 20 -4.84 1.07 15.11
N PHE A 21 -5.64 0.20 15.75
CA PHE A 21 -7.10 0.33 15.79
C PHE A 21 -7.59 1.19 16.96
N GLY A 22 -6.71 1.53 17.92
CA GLY A 22 -7.11 2.25 19.13
C GLY A 22 -7.78 1.37 20.18
N SER A 23 -7.76 0.04 20.00
CA SER A 23 -8.33 -0.92 20.96
C SER A 23 -7.34 -1.36 22.04
N CYS A 24 -6.06 -0.96 21.96
CA CYS A 24 -5.09 -1.21 23.00
C CYS A 24 -4.96 -0.02 23.95
N THR A 25 -5.27 -0.24 25.23
CA THR A 25 -4.89 0.68 26.31
C THR A 25 -3.41 0.47 26.61
N SER A 26 -2.56 1.48 26.35
CA SER A 26 -1.10 1.39 26.47
C SER A 26 -0.58 0.87 27.81
N ASN A 27 -1.37 0.98 28.88
CA ASN A 27 -1.02 0.53 30.22
C ASN A 27 -1.08 -1.00 30.32
N GLY A 28 0.09 -1.65 30.39
CA GLY A 28 0.21 -3.10 30.60
C GLY A 28 0.24 -3.94 29.33
N CYS A 29 0.34 -3.32 28.14
CA CYS A 29 0.56 -4.07 26.92
C CYS A 29 2.02 -4.54 26.83
N ASN A 30 2.24 -5.84 26.58
CA ASN A 30 3.57 -6.43 26.42
C ASN A 30 4.13 -6.32 24.99
N HIS A 31 3.45 -5.57 24.11
CA HIS A 31 3.79 -5.42 22.70
C HIS A 31 4.29 -4.01 22.38
N THR A 32 4.98 -3.85 21.25
CA THR A 32 5.48 -2.53 20.83
C THR A 32 4.38 -1.64 20.24
N HIS A 33 4.40 -0.36 20.63
CA HIS A 33 3.50 0.69 20.15
C HIS A 33 4.28 1.71 19.33
N HIS A 34 4.49 1.41 18.05
CA HIS A 34 5.19 2.33 17.17
C HIS A 34 4.40 3.63 16.93
N GLU A 35 5.09 4.76 16.82
CA GLU A 35 4.44 6.08 16.61
C GLU A 35 3.66 6.14 15.30
N ASN A 36 4.20 5.59 14.21
CA ASN A 36 3.49 5.47 12.93
C ASN A 36 2.27 4.55 12.95
N LEU A 37 2.01 3.85 14.05
CA LEU A 37 0.78 3.08 14.27
C LEU A 37 -0.14 3.75 15.29
N ASN A 38 0.24 4.90 15.84
CA ASN A 38 -0.53 5.54 16.90
C ASN A 38 -1.92 5.95 16.40
N PRO A 39 -3.00 5.45 17.05
CA PRO A 39 -4.38 5.68 16.62
C PRO A 39 -4.81 7.14 16.78
N SER A 40 -4.10 7.94 17.59
CA SER A 40 -4.32 9.37 17.75
C SER A 40 -3.66 10.21 16.65
N MET A 41 -2.81 9.62 15.79
CA MET A 41 -2.13 10.32 14.69
C MET A 41 -3.04 11.04 13.69
N PRO A 42 -4.30 10.62 13.41
CA PRO A 42 -5.20 11.40 12.57
C PRO A 42 -5.42 12.84 13.07
N SER A 43 -5.30 13.10 14.36
CA SER A 43 -5.33 14.47 14.92
C SER A 43 -4.06 15.29 14.65
N ARG A 44 -3.00 14.64 14.14
CA ARG A 44 -1.69 15.22 13.81
C ARG A 44 -1.46 15.34 12.30
N LYS A 45 -2.51 15.26 11.48
CA LYS A 45 -2.40 15.55 10.04
C LYS A 45 -1.79 16.94 9.86
N VAL A 46 -0.67 17.03 9.15
CA VAL A 46 0.02 18.30 8.88
C VAL A 46 -0.35 18.88 7.51
N ILE A 47 -0.93 18.06 6.63
CA ILE A 47 -1.49 18.50 5.36
C ILE A 47 -2.94 18.03 5.25
N ASP A 48 -3.75 18.77 4.51
CA ASP A 48 -5.08 18.32 4.12
C ASP A 48 -4.97 17.32 2.96
N TYR A 49 -4.85 16.05 3.31
CA TYR A 49 -4.82 14.95 2.36
C TYR A 49 -5.67 13.79 2.86
N GLN A 50 -6.35 13.14 1.94
CA GLN A 50 -7.15 11.95 2.21
C GLN A 50 -6.82 10.88 1.19
N VAL A 51 -6.32 9.74 1.67
CA VAL A 51 -6.07 8.58 0.82
C VAL A 51 -7.41 8.09 0.24
N PRO A 52 -7.50 7.85 -1.08
CA PRO A 52 -8.73 7.35 -1.69
C PRO A 52 -9.19 6.04 -1.03
N ASN A 53 -10.45 6.05 -0.58
CA ASN A 53 -11.05 4.92 0.14
C ASN A 53 -12.23 4.30 -0.64
N ASN A 54 -12.39 4.61 -1.92
CA ASN A 54 -13.42 4.02 -2.77
C ASN A 54 -13.02 2.60 -3.24
N LEU A 55 -13.92 1.64 -3.07
CA LEU A 55 -13.72 0.26 -3.52
C LEU A 55 -13.81 0.17 -5.05
N GLY A 56 -13.05 -0.76 -5.65
CA GLY A 56 -13.11 -0.97 -7.09
C GLY A 56 -12.65 0.24 -7.90
N GLY A 57 -11.84 1.13 -7.30
CA GLY A 57 -11.41 2.38 -7.92
C GLY A 57 -10.23 2.23 -8.88
N ALA A 58 -9.42 1.20 -8.69
CA ALA A 58 -8.15 1.03 -9.38
C ALA A 58 -7.83 -0.44 -9.66
N CYS A 59 -6.91 -0.68 -10.61
CA CYS A 59 -6.38 -2.01 -10.85
C CYS A 59 -5.41 -2.44 -9.74
N GLU A 60 -5.18 -3.75 -9.62
CA GLU A 60 -4.30 -4.34 -8.61
C GLU A 60 -2.91 -3.69 -8.55
N ARG A 61 -2.24 -3.60 -9.69
CA ARG A 61 -0.88 -3.03 -9.78
C ARG A 61 -0.85 -1.57 -9.33
N CYS A 62 -1.87 -0.77 -9.65
CA CYS A 62 -1.93 0.62 -9.20
C CYS A 62 -2.19 0.72 -7.69
N LEU A 63 -3.05 -0.15 -7.14
CA LEU A 63 -3.29 -0.20 -5.69
C LEU A 63 -2.02 -0.55 -4.91
N GLU A 64 -1.25 -1.54 -5.38
CA GLU A 64 -0.02 -2.01 -4.73
C GLU A 64 1.12 -1.00 -4.79
N ASN A 65 1.27 -0.32 -5.94
CA ASN A 65 2.32 0.69 -6.13
C ASN A 65 1.91 2.08 -5.65
N ALA A 66 0.65 2.25 -5.25
CA ALA A 66 0.07 3.54 -4.91
C ALA A 66 0.22 4.57 -6.04
N THR A 67 -0.04 4.16 -7.28
CA THR A 67 -0.05 5.05 -8.46
C THR A 67 -1.47 5.39 -8.88
N LYS A 68 -1.69 6.57 -9.45
CA LYS A 68 -3.04 7.02 -9.87
C LYS A 68 -3.51 6.19 -11.07
N CYS A 69 -4.58 5.42 -10.87
CA CYS A 69 -5.19 4.59 -11.91
C CYS A 69 -6.28 5.34 -12.67
N ASP A 70 -6.22 5.30 -13.99
CA ASP A 70 -7.21 5.88 -14.91
C ASP A 70 -8.01 4.81 -15.68
N LYS A 71 -7.97 3.53 -15.26
CA LYS A 71 -8.65 2.43 -15.96
C LYS A 71 -10.13 2.74 -16.25
N LYS A 72 -10.85 3.33 -15.30
CA LYS A 72 -12.28 3.68 -15.43
C LYS A 72 -12.55 4.78 -16.45
N GLU A 73 -11.58 5.66 -16.65
CA GLU A 73 -11.69 6.81 -17.55
C GLU A 73 -11.26 6.43 -18.98
N CYS A 74 -10.29 5.50 -19.08
CA CYS A 74 -9.64 5.14 -20.34
C CYS A 74 -10.26 3.94 -21.06
N SER A 75 -11.00 3.07 -20.36
CA SER A 75 -11.56 1.88 -20.98
C SER A 75 -12.94 1.49 -20.45
N SER A 76 -13.81 1.15 -21.40
CA SER A 76 -15.06 0.43 -21.18
C SER A 76 -14.88 -1.09 -21.14
N GLU A 77 -13.75 -1.60 -21.63
CA GLU A 77 -13.48 -3.02 -21.78
C GLU A 77 -12.65 -3.56 -20.61
N PRO A 78 -13.01 -4.74 -20.05
CA PRO A 78 -12.30 -5.32 -18.92
C PRO A 78 -10.80 -5.56 -19.15
N ASP A 79 -10.40 -5.87 -20.39
CA ASP A 79 -9.05 -6.33 -20.73
C ASP A 79 -8.06 -5.20 -21.03
N ASP A 80 -8.54 -3.98 -21.28
CA ASP A 80 -7.66 -2.88 -21.61
C ASP A 80 -6.85 -2.37 -20.41
N PRO A 81 -5.59 -1.98 -20.63
CA PRO A 81 -4.79 -1.43 -19.56
C PRO A 81 -5.19 0.00 -19.19
N CYS A 82 -5.02 0.35 -17.92
CA CYS A 82 -4.82 1.75 -17.52
C CYS A 82 -3.45 2.23 -18.02
N SER A 83 -3.21 3.55 -18.02
CA SER A 83 -1.96 4.11 -18.53
C SER A 83 -0.74 3.57 -17.80
N GLU A 84 -0.80 3.46 -16.46
CA GLU A 84 0.29 2.88 -15.67
C GLU A 84 0.60 1.43 -16.09
N CYS A 85 -0.41 0.61 -16.37
CA CYS A 85 -0.18 -0.75 -16.85
C CYS A 85 0.29 -0.75 -18.31
N ARG A 86 -0.22 0.15 -19.15
CA ARG A 86 0.13 0.26 -20.57
C ARG A 86 1.62 0.51 -20.76
N TRP A 87 2.18 1.43 -19.98
CA TRP A 87 3.55 1.90 -20.14
C TRP A 87 4.54 1.19 -19.21
N ASN A 88 4.10 0.81 -18.01
CA ASN A 88 4.99 0.26 -16.98
C ASN A 88 4.67 -1.20 -16.62
N GLY A 89 3.70 -1.84 -17.27
CA GLY A 89 3.20 -3.17 -16.90
C GLY A 89 4.06 -4.33 -17.39
N GLY A 90 4.72 -4.18 -18.53
CA GLY A 90 5.48 -5.24 -19.20
C GLY A 90 4.63 -6.30 -19.90
N PRO A 91 5.27 -7.25 -20.61
CA PRO A 91 4.58 -8.33 -21.31
C PRO A 91 3.77 -9.20 -20.35
N GLY A 92 2.52 -9.52 -20.72
CA GLY A 92 1.63 -10.36 -19.92
C GLY A 92 1.00 -9.67 -18.70
N CYS A 93 1.18 -8.34 -18.55
CA CYS A 93 0.50 -7.58 -17.50
C CYS A 93 -1.03 -7.70 -17.63
N LYS A 94 -1.70 -8.09 -16.54
CA LYS A 94 -3.16 -8.13 -16.48
C LYS A 94 -3.66 -6.94 -15.67
N CYS A 95 -4.27 -5.97 -16.35
CA CYS A 95 -4.81 -4.78 -15.71
C CYS A 95 -6.24 -5.02 -15.20
N VAL A 96 -6.38 -5.68 -14.04
CA VAL A 96 -7.70 -6.09 -13.51
C VAL A 96 -8.07 -5.26 -12.28
N PHE A 97 -9.33 -4.82 -12.21
CA PHE A 97 -9.87 -4.17 -11.02
C PHE A 97 -9.85 -5.12 -9.81
N ARG A 98 -9.56 -4.57 -8.63
CA ARG A 98 -9.74 -5.29 -7.36
C ARG A 98 -10.85 -4.64 -6.56
N SER A 99 -11.55 -5.42 -5.76
CA SER A 99 -12.60 -4.95 -4.86
C SER A 99 -12.08 -4.14 -3.65
N ALA A 100 -10.77 -3.92 -3.54
CA ALA A 100 -10.14 -3.13 -2.49
C ALA A 100 -10.03 -1.64 -2.86
N SER A 101 -9.78 -0.79 -1.86
CA SER A 101 -9.38 0.61 -2.04
C SER A 101 -7.87 0.81 -1.83
N TYR A 102 -7.34 1.98 -2.21
CA TYR A 102 -5.95 2.33 -1.87
C TYR A 102 -5.74 2.33 -0.36
N ASN A 103 -6.71 2.85 0.40
CA ASN A 103 -6.65 2.83 1.86
C ASN A 103 -6.46 1.41 2.41
N ASP A 104 -7.21 0.43 1.92
CA ASP A 104 -7.13 -0.95 2.41
C ASP A 104 -5.74 -1.57 2.11
N THR A 105 -5.23 -1.38 0.89
CA THR A 105 -3.92 -1.91 0.48
C THR A 105 -2.77 -1.23 1.23
N LEU A 106 -2.82 0.10 1.37
CA LEU A 106 -1.79 0.87 2.07
C LEU A 106 -1.80 0.62 3.58
N TRP A 107 -2.98 0.38 4.17
CA TRP A 107 -3.06 -0.05 5.56
C TRP A 107 -2.36 -1.39 5.78
N ARG A 108 -2.59 -2.37 4.90
CA ARG A 108 -1.88 -3.66 4.96
C ARG A 108 -0.37 -3.46 4.83
N GLN A 109 0.06 -2.63 3.88
CA GLN A 109 1.48 -2.33 3.67
C GLN A 109 2.11 -1.68 4.92
N MET A 110 1.44 -0.72 5.56
CA MET A 110 1.90 -0.10 6.81
C MET A 110 2.11 -1.16 7.91
N LEU A 111 1.17 -2.09 8.08
CA LEU A 111 1.27 -3.13 9.12
C LEU A 111 2.43 -4.11 8.87
N THR A 112 2.66 -4.52 7.62
CA THR A 112 3.70 -5.52 7.30
C THR A 112 5.12 -4.95 7.35
N ARG A 113 5.28 -3.62 7.23
CA ARG A 113 6.57 -2.92 7.19
C ARG A 113 7.17 -2.59 8.55
N HIS A 114 7.01 -3.49 9.53
CA HIS A 114 7.56 -3.34 10.89
C HIS A 114 9.08 -3.06 10.92
N ARG A 115 9.87 -3.67 10.02
CA ARG A 115 11.33 -3.42 9.91
C ARG A 115 11.70 -2.03 9.40
N PHE A 116 10.75 -1.31 8.82
CA PHE A 116 10.92 0.02 8.25
C PHE A 116 10.08 1.07 9.01
N GLY A 117 9.84 0.85 10.31
CA GLY A 117 9.08 1.79 11.14
C GLY A 117 7.63 1.98 10.69
N HIS A 118 7.05 0.99 10.01
CA HIS A 118 5.69 1.06 9.46
C HIS A 118 5.45 2.18 8.43
N GLU A 119 6.52 2.76 7.87
CA GLU A 119 6.42 3.70 6.74
C GLU A 119 5.94 2.97 5.48
N LEU A 120 5.24 3.68 4.59
CA LEU A 120 4.88 3.13 3.27
C LEU A 120 6.14 2.98 2.41
N VAL A 121 6.04 2.17 1.36
CA VAL A 121 7.14 2.04 0.40
C VAL A 121 7.45 3.45 -0.17
N PRO A 122 8.72 3.84 -0.37
CA PRO A 122 9.04 5.08 -1.06
C PRO A 122 8.42 5.13 -2.47
N PRO A 123 8.24 6.31 -3.07
CA PRO A 123 7.89 6.38 -4.48
C PRO A 123 8.93 5.61 -5.29
N LYS A 124 8.46 4.77 -6.22
CA LYS A 124 9.35 4.17 -7.21
C LYS A 124 9.77 5.27 -8.15
N ASP A 125 11.07 5.41 -8.35
CA ASP A 125 11.57 6.21 -9.45
C ASP A 125 11.10 5.55 -10.75
N ARG A 126 10.38 6.32 -11.58
CA ARG A 126 9.78 5.82 -12.83
C ARG A 126 10.83 5.50 -13.87
N GLU A 127 12.04 6.02 -13.71
CA GLU A 127 13.19 5.71 -14.55
C GLU A 127 14.04 4.57 -13.98
N SER A 128 13.77 4.13 -12.74
CA SER A 128 14.56 3.08 -12.10
C SER A 128 14.16 1.68 -12.59
N VAL A 129 15.18 0.88 -12.92
CA VAL A 129 15.03 -0.56 -13.14
C VAL A 129 14.47 -1.17 -11.86
N ILE A 130 13.34 -1.90 -11.95
CA ILE A 130 12.78 -2.59 -10.79
C ILE A 130 13.87 -3.51 -10.22
N SER A 131 13.94 -3.61 -8.89
CA SER A 131 14.95 -4.37 -8.13
C SER A 131 15.16 -5.85 -8.53
N ASN A 132 14.38 -6.37 -9.46
CA ASN A 132 14.50 -7.72 -10.03
C ASN A 132 15.09 -7.73 -11.46
N GLY A 133 15.63 -6.62 -11.96
CA GLY A 133 16.17 -6.51 -13.32
C GLY A 133 15.11 -6.48 -14.42
N GLN A 134 13.82 -6.41 -14.06
CA GLN A 134 12.73 -6.16 -15.00
C GLN A 134 12.59 -4.66 -15.22
N GLU A 135 12.95 -4.23 -16.41
CA GLU A 135 12.73 -2.87 -16.90
C GLU A 135 11.22 -2.59 -16.98
N LEU A 136 10.81 -1.38 -16.62
CA LEU A 136 9.44 -0.90 -16.82
C LEU A 136 9.24 -0.71 -18.31
N VAL A 137 8.80 -1.77 -18.99
CA VAL A 137 8.59 -1.74 -20.44
C VAL A 137 7.10 -1.63 -20.75
N PRO A 138 6.74 -0.98 -21.86
CA PRO A 138 5.37 -0.94 -22.32
C PRO A 138 4.82 -2.34 -22.59
N MET A 139 3.52 -2.52 -22.35
CA MET A 139 2.79 -3.69 -22.83
C MET A 139 2.91 -3.80 -24.36
N HIS A 140 2.85 -5.02 -24.86
CA HIS A 140 2.87 -5.27 -26.30
C HIS A 140 1.57 -4.73 -26.94
N GLU A 141 1.67 -4.14 -28.14
CA GLU A 141 0.52 -3.59 -28.90
C GLU A 141 -0.55 -4.67 -29.16
N VAL A 142 -0.10 -5.92 -29.32
CA VAL A 142 -0.98 -7.08 -29.46
C VAL A 142 -1.67 -7.34 -28.12
N GLY A 143 -2.92 -6.90 -28.01
CA GLY A 143 -3.74 -7.00 -26.80
C GLY A 143 -4.29 -5.67 -26.29
N ILE A 144 -3.95 -4.55 -26.94
CA ILE A 144 -4.55 -3.24 -26.66
C ILE A 144 -5.59 -2.94 -27.75
N ILE A 145 -6.77 -2.45 -27.38
CA ILE A 145 -7.79 -2.10 -28.37
C ILE A 145 -7.29 -1.01 -29.32
N CYS A 146 -7.77 -1.08 -30.57
CA CYS A 146 -7.57 0.01 -31.52
C CYS A 146 -8.25 1.28 -30.98
N GLY A 147 -7.49 2.36 -30.83
CA GLY A 147 -8.00 3.63 -30.33
C GLY A 147 -8.09 3.73 -28.81
N TRP A 148 -7.28 2.96 -28.06
CA TRP A 148 -7.09 3.13 -26.62
C TRP A 148 -6.86 4.60 -26.23
N LYS A 149 -7.52 5.06 -25.15
CA LYS A 149 -7.55 6.46 -24.73
C LYS A 149 -7.03 6.63 -23.30
N GLY A 150 -5.73 6.50 -23.10
CA GLY A 150 -5.09 6.89 -21.85
C GLY A 150 -4.01 7.93 -22.04
N ALA A 151 -3.33 8.23 -20.94
CA ALA A 151 -2.23 9.18 -20.92
C ALA A 151 -1.05 8.68 -21.74
N SER A 152 -0.32 9.62 -22.34
CA SER A 152 0.95 9.32 -23.01
C SER A 152 2.03 8.91 -22.01
N GLU A 153 3.13 8.36 -22.50
CA GLU A 153 4.29 8.02 -21.67
C GLU A 153 4.87 9.27 -21.00
N GLU A 154 4.98 10.38 -21.73
CA GLU A 154 5.48 11.66 -21.23
C GLU A 154 4.56 12.25 -20.15
N GLU A 155 3.24 12.19 -20.36
CA GLU A 155 2.25 12.62 -19.36
C GLU A 155 2.33 11.77 -18.09
N LEU A 156 2.62 10.48 -18.22
CA LEU A 156 2.86 9.62 -17.06
C LEU A 156 4.16 9.95 -16.35
N LEU A 157 5.26 10.13 -17.06
CA LEU A 157 6.55 10.48 -16.47
C LEU A 157 6.48 11.81 -15.71
N ALA A 158 5.77 12.79 -16.26
CA ALA A 158 5.57 14.11 -15.64
C ALA A 158 4.57 14.11 -14.46
N ARG A 159 3.82 13.03 -14.22
CA ARG A 159 2.77 12.99 -13.20
C ARG A 159 3.36 12.98 -11.79
N ASP A 160 2.87 13.80 -10.87
CA ASP A 160 3.35 13.72 -9.49
C ASP A 160 3.06 12.36 -8.83
N ASP A 161 3.83 12.03 -7.80
CA ASP A 161 3.53 10.87 -6.94
C ASP A 161 2.15 11.03 -6.31
N MET A 162 1.35 9.96 -6.32
CA MET A 162 -0.01 10.00 -5.79
C MET A 162 -0.02 10.31 -4.29
N LEU A 163 0.99 9.81 -3.55
CA LEU A 163 1.09 9.97 -2.11
C LEU A 163 2.15 11.02 -1.75
N PRO A 164 1.78 12.13 -1.09
CA PRO A 164 2.76 13.06 -0.55
C PRO A 164 3.77 12.37 0.39
N ALA A 165 5.03 12.81 0.38
CA ALA A 165 6.09 12.19 1.20
C ALA A 165 5.76 12.12 2.70
N VAL A 166 4.98 13.07 3.23
CA VAL A 166 4.53 13.06 4.62
C VAL A 166 3.49 11.97 4.90
N VAL A 167 2.67 11.60 3.92
CA VAL A 167 1.72 10.49 4.02
C VAL A 167 2.48 9.16 4.09
N ARG A 168 3.54 9.01 3.30
CA ARG A 168 4.40 7.81 3.32
C ARG A 168 5.14 7.64 4.65
N ARG A 169 5.63 8.74 5.23
CA ARG A 169 6.31 8.76 6.54
C ARG A 169 5.36 8.54 7.72
N HIS A 170 4.12 9.02 7.63
CA HIS A 170 3.14 8.96 8.73
C HIS A 170 1.78 8.37 8.28
N PRO A 171 1.75 7.13 7.77
CA PRO A 171 0.57 6.59 7.08
C PRO A 171 -0.68 6.55 7.95
N ARG A 172 -0.55 6.20 9.22
CA ARG A 172 -1.70 6.09 10.14
C ARG A 172 -2.47 7.40 10.34
N ALA A 173 -1.84 8.56 10.12
CA ALA A 173 -2.51 9.85 10.19
C ALA A 173 -3.50 10.07 9.02
N TYR A 174 -3.24 9.46 7.87
CA TYR A 174 -3.99 9.69 6.62
C TYR A 174 -4.81 8.49 6.16
N LEU A 175 -4.51 7.31 6.70
CA LEU A 175 -5.26 6.09 6.49
C LEU A 175 -6.32 5.90 7.57
N VAL A 176 -7.45 5.34 7.18
CA VAL A 176 -8.49 4.87 8.10
C VAL A 176 -8.41 3.36 8.25
N PRO A 177 -8.82 2.79 9.40
CA PRO A 177 -8.89 1.35 9.55
C PRO A 177 -9.66 0.69 8.40
N PRO A 178 -9.20 -0.47 7.90
CA PRO A 178 -9.80 -1.15 6.78
C PRO A 178 -11.19 -1.66 7.15
N ARG A 179 -12.02 -1.88 6.12
CA ARG A 179 -13.36 -2.44 6.32
C ARG A 179 -13.28 -3.86 6.88
N ARG A 180 -14.20 -4.20 7.79
CA ARG A 180 -14.32 -5.52 8.45
C ARG A 180 -14.24 -6.70 7.47
N THR A 181 -14.91 -6.59 6.33
CA THR A 181 -15.00 -7.66 5.33
C THR A 181 -13.69 -7.95 4.60
N ILE A 182 -12.81 -6.96 4.45
CA ILE A 182 -11.50 -7.11 3.78
C ILE A 182 -10.42 -7.50 4.78
N TYR A 183 -10.56 -7.08 6.03
CA TYR A 183 -9.59 -7.39 7.07
C TYR A 183 -9.67 -8.85 7.52
N ARG A 184 -10.84 -9.49 7.52
CA ARG A 184 -10.98 -10.88 8.00
C ARG A 184 -10.05 -11.88 7.30
N SER A 185 -9.88 -11.77 5.98
CA SER A 185 -8.96 -12.63 5.23
C SER A 185 -7.48 -12.34 5.51
N THR A 186 -7.16 -11.11 5.90
CA THR A 186 -5.78 -10.67 6.18
C THR A 186 -5.42 -10.92 7.66
N ALA A 187 -6.39 -10.81 8.55
CA ALA A 187 -6.23 -11.06 9.98
C ALA A 187 -5.98 -12.53 10.30
N GLU A 188 -6.70 -13.43 9.63
CA GLU A 188 -6.48 -14.89 9.71
C GLU A 188 -5.08 -15.28 9.18
N GLU A 189 -4.57 -14.61 8.14
CA GLU A 189 -3.25 -14.86 7.54
C GLU A 189 -2.06 -14.43 8.44
N TYR A 190 -2.27 -13.41 9.28
CA TYR A 190 -1.19 -12.79 10.08
C TYR A 190 -1.44 -12.83 11.61
N GLY A 191 -2.43 -13.60 12.08
CA GLY A 191 -2.70 -13.79 13.52
C GLY A 191 -3.27 -12.56 14.25
N TYR A 192 -4.11 -11.77 13.58
CA TYR A 192 -4.82 -10.64 14.21
C TYR A 192 -6.16 -11.10 14.79
N ASP A 193 -6.49 -10.63 16.00
CA ASP A 193 -7.74 -10.97 16.70
C ASP A 193 -8.96 -10.29 16.03
N LEU A 194 -9.94 -11.11 15.65
CA LEU A 194 -11.14 -10.71 14.92
C LEU A 194 -12.27 -10.16 15.82
N HIS A 195 -12.15 -10.27 17.15
CA HIS A 195 -13.26 -9.99 18.08
C HIS A 195 -13.61 -8.51 18.28
N HIS A 196 -12.84 -7.57 17.73
CA HIS A 196 -13.02 -6.12 17.99
C HIS A 196 -13.91 -5.42 16.96
N PHE A 197 -14.60 -6.21 16.14
CA PHE A 197 -15.43 -5.75 15.04
C PHE A 197 -16.92 -6.00 15.33
N GLU A 198 -17.34 -5.82 16.58
CA GLU A 198 -18.73 -5.82 17.03
C GLU A 198 -19.00 -4.55 17.83
N SER A 199 -19.15 -3.43 17.13
CA SER A 199 -19.81 -2.19 17.60
C SER A 199 -20.08 -1.27 16.41
#